data_AF-A0A8B6BPU1-F1
#
_entry.id   AF-A0A8B6BPU1-F1
#
_cell.length_a   1.000
_cell.length_b   1.000
_cell.length_c   1.000
_cell.angle_alpha   90.00
_cell.angle_beta   90.00
_cell.angle_gamma   90.00
#
_symmetry.space_group_name_H-M   'P 1'
#
loop_
_entity.id
_entity.type
_entity.pdbx_description
1 polymer ?
#
loop_
_entity_poly.entity_id
_entity_poly.type
_entity_poly.pdbx_seq_one_letter_code
_entity_poly.pdbx_strand_id
1 'polypeptide(L)'
;MALSTQQPENDDRYVLLAKIDNARNVSNILKAIHFKESATVFASSMGFKVTVEDSKCVQANAFIQEALFHEFVMKEDQITFKINLTVLLECLTIFGGTPGESTSLKMCYAGYGCPLILVLEEDGVLTDCSIKTLEPDEILDFNFCSTNVINKIIMKSECLKEAFSELDMSSDILQFLMSPDSPHFRLSTFGNAGSTHVSKGR
;
A
#
# COMPACT_ATOMS: atom_id res chain seq x y z
N MET A 1 -25.75 -34.02 7.35
CA MET A 1 -25.68 -33.40 8.69
C MET A 1 -24.25 -32.96 8.88
N ALA A 2 -23.87 -31.72 9.13
CA ALA A 2 -24.57 -30.44 9.19
C ALA A 2 -23.49 -29.37 8.91
N LEU A 3 -23.80 -28.37 8.08
CA LEU A 3 -23.23 -27.04 8.23
C LEU A 3 -24.42 -26.09 8.30
N SER A 4 -24.92 -25.92 9.52
CA SER A 4 -25.88 -24.87 9.84
C SER A 4 -25.58 -24.43 11.25
N THR A 5 -24.73 -23.40 11.35
CA THR A 5 -24.72 -22.36 12.37
C THR A 5 -23.57 -21.39 12.08
N GLN A 6 -23.77 -20.47 11.15
CA GLN A 6 -23.34 -19.08 11.29
C GLN A 6 -24.46 -18.23 10.65
N GLN A 7 -24.93 -17.21 11.37
CA GLN A 7 -26.07 -16.35 11.02
C GLN A 7 -25.93 -15.79 9.59
N PRO A 8 -27.03 -15.43 8.90
CA PRO A 8 -26.89 -14.59 7.71
C PRO A 8 -26.18 -13.33 8.17
N GLU A 9 -24.91 -13.16 7.80
CA GLU A 9 -24.23 -11.90 8.02
C GLU A 9 -25.09 -10.85 7.35
N ASN A 10 -25.66 -9.96 8.16
CA ASN A 10 -26.49 -8.89 7.64
C ASN A 10 -25.56 -7.86 6.98
N ASP A 11 -24.98 -8.25 5.83
CA ASP A 11 -24.06 -7.47 5.01
C ASP A 11 -24.70 -6.13 4.60
N ASP A 12 -26.04 -6.04 4.69
CA ASP A 12 -26.82 -4.81 4.56
C ASP A 12 -26.38 -3.69 5.53
N ARG A 13 -25.75 -4.02 6.65
CA ARG A 13 -25.22 -3.00 7.58
C ARG A 13 -23.94 -2.33 7.10
N TYR A 14 -23.19 -2.95 6.18
CA TYR A 14 -21.90 -2.44 5.76
C TYR A 14 -22.05 -1.43 4.62
N VAL A 15 -21.37 -0.30 4.72
CA VAL A 15 -21.30 0.71 3.65
C VAL A 15 -20.22 0.38 2.63
N LEU A 16 -19.25 -0.46 3.02
CA LEU A 16 -18.23 -1.04 2.15
C LEU A 16 -18.09 -2.53 2.46
N LEU A 17 -18.11 -3.35 1.42
CA LEU A 17 -17.80 -4.77 1.45
C LEU A 17 -16.91 -5.10 0.26
N ALA A 18 -15.79 -5.77 0.49
CA ALA A 18 -14.86 -6.18 -0.56
C ALA A 18 -14.36 -7.60 -0.30
N LYS A 19 -14.33 -8.46 -1.32
CA LYS A 19 -13.84 -9.84 -1.22
C LYS A 19 -12.81 -10.17 -2.30
N ILE A 20 -11.74 -10.85 -1.90
CA ILE A 20 -10.65 -11.25 -2.77
C ILE A 20 -10.15 -12.65 -2.39
N ASP A 21 -9.81 -13.46 -3.38
CA ASP A 21 -9.41 -14.87 -3.15
C ASP A 21 -8.00 -15.02 -2.60
N ASN A 22 -7.19 -13.95 -2.69
CA ASN A 22 -5.82 -13.97 -2.24
C ASN A 22 -5.44 -12.65 -1.56
N ALA A 23 -5.43 -12.66 -0.22
CA ALA A 23 -5.03 -11.53 0.62
C ALA A 23 -3.62 -11.01 0.29
N ARG A 24 -2.74 -11.83 -0.31
CA ARG A 24 -1.39 -11.41 -0.72
C ARG A 24 -1.39 -10.36 -1.82
N ASN A 25 -2.43 -10.32 -2.66
CA ASN A 25 -2.56 -9.26 -3.67
C ASN A 25 -2.67 -7.88 -3.00
N VAL A 26 -3.39 -7.80 -1.87
CA VAL A 26 -3.51 -6.58 -1.06
C VAL A 26 -2.23 -6.35 -0.26
N SER A 27 -1.77 -7.34 0.52
CA SER A 27 -0.66 -7.13 1.46
C SER A 27 0.67 -6.84 0.78
N ASN A 28 0.96 -7.40 -0.39
CA ASN A 28 2.20 -7.10 -1.13
C ASN A 28 2.24 -5.63 -1.61
N ILE A 29 1.10 -5.09 -2.05
CA ILE A 29 0.98 -3.69 -2.46
C ILE A 29 1.16 -2.78 -1.23
N LEU A 30 0.51 -3.11 -0.12
CA LEU A 30 0.59 -2.31 1.10
C LEU A 30 1.97 -2.33 1.75
N LYS A 31 2.69 -3.47 1.71
CA LYS A 31 4.08 -3.58 2.17
C LYS A 31 5.02 -2.64 1.42
N ALA A 32 4.76 -2.37 0.14
CA ALA A 32 5.61 -1.47 -0.66
C ALA A 32 5.57 0.00 -0.19
N ILE A 33 4.57 0.39 0.61
CA ILE A 33 4.40 1.74 1.15
C ILE A 33 4.50 1.80 2.67
N HIS A 34 4.87 0.71 3.34
CA HIS A 34 4.88 0.60 4.81
C HIS A 34 6.18 1.13 5.42
N PHE A 35 6.31 2.46 5.47
CA PHE A 35 7.40 3.15 6.20
C PHE A 35 6.91 4.00 7.38
N LYS A 36 5.60 3.98 7.66
CA LYS A 36 4.97 4.52 8.88
C LYS A 36 3.91 3.57 9.39
N GLU A 37 3.60 3.73 10.68
CA GLU A 37 2.63 2.88 11.37
C GLU A 37 1.19 3.12 10.91
N SER A 38 0.84 4.34 10.49
CA SER A 38 -0.53 4.68 10.08
C SER A 38 -0.63 5.03 8.60
N ALA A 39 -1.79 4.76 8.02
CA ALA A 39 -2.13 5.14 6.65
C ALA A 39 -3.57 5.68 6.58
N THR A 40 -3.84 6.55 5.63
CA THR A 40 -5.19 6.98 5.28
C THR A 40 -5.69 6.16 4.09
N VAL A 41 -6.86 5.55 4.25
CA VAL A 41 -7.53 4.74 3.24
C VAL A 41 -8.66 5.56 2.64
N PHE A 42 -8.67 5.65 1.31
CA PHE A 42 -9.76 6.18 0.51
C PHE A 42 -10.36 5.04 -0.29
N ALA A 43 -11.65 4.80 -0.15
CA ALA A 43 -12.39 3.86 -0.99
C ALA A 43 -13.38 4.62 -1.88
N SER A 44 -13.46 4.20 -3.14
CA SER A 44 -14.40 4.71 -4.15
C SER A 44 -14.84 3.55 -5.05
N SER A 45 -15.75 3.81 -5.98
CA SER A 45 -16.15 2.82 -7.00
C SER A 45 -14.99 2.26 -7.85
N MET A 46 -13.83 2.92 -7.85
CA MET A 46 -12.63 2.46 -8.57
C MET A 46 -11.72 1.54 -7.74
N GLY A 47 -12.02 1.34 -6.45
CA GLY A 47 -11.23 0.57 -5.50
C GLY A 47 -10.62 1.43 -4.39
N PHE A 48 -9.49 0.96 -3.84
CA PHE A 48 -8.80 1.60 -2.73
C PHE A 48 -7.60 2.43 -3.19
N LYS A 49 -7.43 3.61 -2.58
CA LYS A 49 -6.16 4.34 -2.51
C LYS A 49 -5.72 4.36 -1.05
N VAL A 50 -4.53 3.83 -0.76
CA VAL A 50 -3.92 3.88 0.57
C VAL A 50 -2.73 4.82 0.53
N THR A 51 -2.74 5.82 1.42
CA THR A 51 -1.74 6.89 1.44
C THR A 51 -0.97 6.85 2.76
N VAL A 52 0.35 6.86 2.68
CA VAL A 52 1.26 7.01 3.82
C VAL A 52 2.08 8.27 3.60
N GLU A 53 2.14 9.13 4.62
CA GLU A 53 2.88 10.39 4.58
C GLU A 53 3.91 10.45 5.71
N ASP A 54 5.07 11.05 5.44
CA ASP A 54 6.07 11.38 6.44
C ASP A 54 6.46 12.87 6.38
N SER A 55 6.25 13.55 7.51
CA SER A 55 6.80 14.87 7.80
C SER A 55 6.58 15.91 6.70
N LYS A 56 5.47 15.80 5.96
CA LYS A 56 5.12 16.70 4.84
C LYS A 56 6.11 16.72 3.67
N CYS A 57 7.04 15.79 3.64
CA CYS A 57 8.14 15.73 2.66
C CYS A 57 8.01 14.52 1.74
N VAL A 58 7.47 13.42 2.25
CA VAL A 58 7.36 12.15 1.53
C VAL A 58 5.93 11.65 1.60
N GLN A 59 5.40 11.23 0.47
CA GLN A 59 4.11 10.57 0.38
C GLN A 59 4.22 9.38 -0.55
N ALA A 60 3.65 8.26 -0.14
CA ALA A 60 3.50 7.08 -0.98
C ALA A 60 2.02 6.71 -1.10
N ASN A 61 1.63 6.38 -2.32
CA ASN A 61 0.26 6.03 -2.67
C ASN A 61 0.25 4.62 -3.26
N ALA A 62 -0.54 3.74 -2.67
CA ALA A 62 -0.88 2.43 -3.21
C ALA A 62 -2.30 2.47 -3.77
N PHE A 63 -2.49 1.93 -4.98
CA PHE A 63 -3.81 1.81 -5.61
C PHE A 63 -4.14 0.34 -5.80
N ILE A 64 -5.31 -0.08 -5.30
CA ILE A 64 -5.83 -1.43 -5.41
C ILE A 64 -7.16 -1.31 -6.13
N GLN A 65 -7.17 -1.63 -7.42
CA GLN A 65 -8.34 -1.44 -8.27
C GLN A 65 -9.48 -2.38 -7.87
N GLU A 66 -10.72 -1.93 -8.06
CA GLU A 66 -11.93 -2.71 -7.84
C GLU A 66 -11.88 -4.07 -8.56
N ALA A 67 -11.32 -4.11 -9.79
CA ALA A 67 -11.22 -5.32 -10.60
C ALA A 67 -10.35 -6.45 -9.99
N LEU A 68 -9.61 -6.19 -8.91
CA LEU A 68 -8.90 -7.23 -8.15
C LEU A 68 -9.81 -7.99 -7.19
N PHE A 69 -11.00 -7.46 -6.91
CA PHE A 69 -11.99 -8.05 -6.02
C PHE A 69 -13.05 -8.77 -6.87
N HIS A 70 -13.47 -9.96 -6.44
CA HIS A 70 -14.60 -10.64 -7.08
C HIS A 70 -15.95 -10.11 -6.59
N GLU A 71 -15.96 -9.42 -5.45
CA GLU A 71 -17.10 -8.70 -4.93
C GLU A 71 -16.60 -7.38 -4.33
N PHE A 72 -17.15 -6.25 -4.78
CA PHE A 72 -16.83 -4.93 -4.26
C PHE A 72 -18.11 -4.09 -4.27
N VAL A 73 -18.63 -3.79 -3.08
CA VAL A 73 -19.89 -3.10 -2.88
C VAL A 73 -19.64 -1.86 -2.04
N MET A 74 -20.10 -0.72 -2.55
CA MET A 74 -20.09 0.56 -1.83
C MET A 74 -21.48 1.17 -1.85
N LYS A 75 -21.93 1.66 -0.69
CA LYS A 75 -23.20 2.39 -0.53
C LYS A 75 -23.03 3.91 -0.49
N GLU A 76 -21.79 4.36 -0.37
CA GLU A 76 -21.39 5.76 -0.36
C GLU A 76 -20.40 6.03 -1.50
N ASP A 77 -20.40 7.25 -2.05
CA ASP A 77 -19.53 7.59 -3.20
C ASP A 77 -18.04 7.57 -2.82
N GLN A 78 -17.74 7.98 -1.58
CA GLN A 78 -16.38 7.98 -1.03
C GLN A 78 -16.41 7.66 0.46
N ILE A 79 -15.50 6.79 0.87
CA ILE A 79 -15.26 6.47 2.27
C ILE A 79 -13.80 6.80 2.57
N THR A 80 -13.55 7.53 3.65
CA THR A 80 -12.20 7.86 4.10
C THR A 80 -12.04 7.56 5.58
N PHE A 81 -10.97 6.88 5.94
CA PHE A 81 -10.61 6.66 7.34
C PHE A 81 -9.10 6.44 7.47
N LYS A 82 -8.55 6.72 8.65
CA LYS A 82 -7.16 6.36 8.99
C LYS A 82 -7.13 5.02 9.73
N ILE A 83 -6.08 4.25 9.50
CA ILE A 83 -5.89 2.92 10.10
C ILE A 83 -4.42 2.71 10.48
N ASN A 84 -4.19 1.86 11.48
CA ASN A 84 -2.86 1.36 11.76
C ASN A 84 -2.47 0.34 10.67
N LEU A 85 -1.59 0.77 9.76
CA LEU A 85 -1.11 -0.01 8.62
C LEU A 85 -0.29 -1.22 9.07
N THR A 86 0.48 -1.09 10.16
CA THR A 86 1.23 -2.23 10.73
C THR A 86 0.28 -3.34 11.16
N VAL A 87 -0.74 -3.01 11.96
CA VAL A 87 -1.75 -3.98 12.41
C VAL A 87 -2.52 -4.56 11.23
N LEU A 88 -2.89 -3.73 10.25
CA LEU A 88 -3.54 -4.21 9.02
C LEU A 88 -2.67 -5.25 8.31
N LEU A 89 -1.37 -4.99 8.14
CA LEU A 89 -0.45 -5.92 7.51
C LEU A 89 -0.26 -7.21 8.30
N GLU A 90 -0.18 -7.14 9.63
CA GLU A 90 -0.12 -8.31 10.51
C GLU A 90 -1.38 -9.18 10.35
N CYS A 91 -2.57 -8.58 10.35
CA CYS A 91 -3.82 -9.31 10.12
C CYS A 91 -3.88 -9.94 8.72
N LEU A 92 -3.49 -9.20 7.68
CA LEU A 92 -3.47 -9.69 6.29
C LEU A 92 -2.46 -10.82 6.06
N THR A 93 -1.54 -11.05 6.99
CA THR A 93 -0.47 -12.04 6.87
C THR A 93 -0.46 -13.05 8.01
N ILE A 94 -1.60 -13.19 8.72
CA ILE A 94 -1.70 -14.03 9.92
C ILE A 94 -1.33 -15.51 9.68
N PHE A 95 -1.60 -16.02 8.49
CA PHE A 95 -1.26 -17.40 8.10
C PHE A 95 0.18 -17.57 7.55
N GLY A 96 1.02 -16.54 7.62
CA GLY A 96 2.44 -16.64 7.28
C GLY A 96 2.78 -16.57 5.79
N GLY A 97 1.78 -16.56 4.89
CA GLY A 97 1.97 -16.23 3.47
C GLY A 97 2.86 -17.21 2.70
N THR A 98 2.78 -18.49 3.02
CA THR A 98 3.44 -19.64 2.38
C THR A 98 3.20 -19.68 0.87
N PRO A 99 4.23 -19.78 0.01
CA PRO A 99 4.04 -19.88 -1.44
C PRO A 99 3.21 -21.12 -1.81
N GLY A 100 2.09 -20.92 -2.53
CA GLY A 100 1.21 -22.01 -2.98
C GLY A 100 -0.16 -22.08 -2.31
N GLU A 101 -0.31 -21.52 -1.11
CA GLU A 101 -1.60 -21.51 -0.36
C GLU A 101 -2.35 -20.18 -0.56
N SER A 102 -3.66 -20.20 -0.77
CA SER A 102 -4.45 -18.97 -0.97
C SER A 102 -5.31 -18.67 0.24
N THR A 103 -4.98 -17.58 0.93
CA THR A 103 -5.85 -17.00 1.96
C THR A 103 -6.91 -16.11 1.32
N SER A 104 -8.19 -16.47 1.39
CA SER A 104 -9.27 -15.57 0.99
C SER A 104 -9.45 -14.46 2.04
N LEU A 105 -9.96 -13.31 1.60
CA LEU A 105 -10.16 -12.13 2.44
C LEU A 105 -11.50 -11.47 2.12
N LYS A 106 -12.32 -11.26 3.15
CA LYS A 106 -13.47 -10.36 3.15
C LYS A 106 -13.16 -9.15 4.04
N MET A 107 -13.36 -7.96 3.51
CA MET A 107 -13.23 -6.67 4.20
C MET A 107 -14.60 -6.04 4.35
N CYS A 108 -14.96 -5.60 5.56
CA CYS A 108 -16.24 -4.96 5.84
C CYS A 108 -16.06 -3.70 6.67
N TYR A 109 -16.79 -2.64 6.31
CA TYR A 109 -16.81 -1.40 7.06
C TYR A 109 -18.24 -0.87 7.15
N ALA A 110 -18.69 -0.59 8.38
CA ALA A 110 -20.06 -0.18 8.66
C ALA A 110 -20.29 1.34 8.60
N GLY A 111 -19.24 2.11 8.32
CA GLY A 111 -19.29 3.56 8.21
C GLY A 111 -18.50 4.26 9.31
N TYR A 112 -18.56 5.59 9.29
CA TYR A 112 -17.81 6.45 10.20
C TYR A 112 -17.98 6.03 11.68
N GLY A 113 -16.86 5.98 12.41
CA GLY A 113 -16.81 5.57 13.82
C GLY A 113 -16.80 4.05 14.07
N CYS A 114 -16.97 3.22 13.03
CA CYS A 114 -16.91 1.76 13.14
C CYS A 114 -15.50 1.21 12.80
N PRO A 115 -15.13 0.02 13.29
CA PRO A 115 -13.87 -0.62 12.89
C PRO A 115 -13.94 -1.17 11.46
N LEU A 116 -12.77 -1.39 10.85
CA LEU A 116 -12.61 -2.25 9.68
C LEU A 116 -12.57 -3.71 10.16
N ILE A 117 -13.48 -4.52 9.66
CA ILE A 117 -13.53 -5.96 9.93
C ILE A 117 -12.87 -6.70 8.77
N LEU A 118 -11.97 -7.63 9.10
CA LEU A 118 -11.37 -8.55 8.14
C LEU A 118 -11.78 -9.97 8.52
N VAL A 119 -12.27 -10.75 7.56
CA VAL A 119 -12.51 -12.18 7.71
C VAL A 119 -11.59 -12.87 6.72
N LEU A 120 -10.64 -13.66 7.22
CA LEU A 120 -9.69 -14.41 6.42
C LEU A 120 -9.98 -15.91 6.54
N GLU A 121 -9.87 -16.64 5.42
CA GLU A 121 -10.03 -18.09 5.39
C GLU A 121 -8.86 -18.74 4.66
N GLU A 122 -8.25 -19.75 5.29
CA GLU A 122 -7.26 -20.64 4.68
C GLU A 122 -7.49 -22.08 5.14
N ASP A 123 -7.67 -23.01 4.19
CA ASP A 123 -7.92 -24.44 4.44
C ASP A 123 -9.02 -24.73 5.47
N GLY A 124 -10.09 -23.94 5.44
CA GLY A 124 -11.25 -24.05 6.35
C GLY A 124 -11.03 -23.44 7.74
N VAL A 125 -9.87 -22.85 8.00
CA VAL A 125 -9.59 -22.07 9.22
C VAL A 125 -9.98 -20.62 8.98
N LEU A 126 -10.90 -20.12 9.80
CA LEU A 126 -11.39 -18.74 9.76
C LEU A 126 -10.72 -17.89 10.83
N THR A 127 -10.34 -16.66 10.46
CA THR A 127 -9.84 -15.62 11.37
C THR A 127 -10.61 -14.33 11.18
N ASP A 128 -11.16 -13.81 12.27
CA ASP A 128 -11.83 -12.52 12.33
C ASP A 128 -10.93 -11.47 13.01
N CYS A 129 -10.64 -10.39 12.31
CA CYS A 129 -9.89 -9.24 12.84
C CYS A 129 -10.79 -8.00 12.88
N SER A 130 -10.73 -7.25 13.99
CA SER A 130 -11.45 -5.97 14.15
C SER A 130 -10.45 -4.86 14.42
N ILE A 131 -10.20 -4.03 13.41
CA ILE A 131 -9.19 -2.98 13.45
C ILE A 131 -9.87 -1.63 13.62
N LYS A 132 -9.51 -0.92 14.69
CA LYS A 132 -10.05 0.43 14.95
C LYS A 132 -9.66 1.38 13.83
N THR A 133 -10.62 2.16 13.37
CA THR A 133 -10.40 3.29 12.48
C THR A 133 -10.25 4.59 13.27
N LEU A 134 -9.60 5.56 12.67
CA LEU A 134 -9.34 6.89 13.21
C LEU A 134 -9.82 7.96 12.23
N GLU A 135 -9.98 9.17 12.74
CA GLU A 135 -10.15 10.37 11.91
C GLU A 135 -8.97 10.51 10.93
N PRO A 136 -9.23 10.72 9.63
CA PRO A 136 -8.17 10.95 8.66
C PRO A 136 -7.52 12.32 8.88
N ASP A 137 -6.19 12.37 8.79
CA ASP A 137 -5.46 13.63 8.74
C ASP A 137 -5.61 14.28 7.36
N GLU A 138 -5.42 15.60 7.29
CA GLU A 138 -5.22 16.29 6.01
C GLU A 138 -3.98 15.73 5.31
N ILE A 139 -4.16 15.32 4.05
CA ILE A 139 -3.09 14.80 3.21
C ILE A 139 -2.59 15.92 2.30
N LEU A 140 -1.28 16.03 2.15
CA LEU A 140 -0.70 16.99 1.22
C LEU A 140 -0.96 16.60 -0.24
N ASP A 141 -1.37 17.58 -1.03
CA ASP A 141 -1.43 17.46 -2.47
C ASP A 141 -0.11 17.91 -3.09
N PHE A 142 0.74 16.94 -3.45
CA PHE A 142 1.91 17.19 -4.28
C PHE A 142 1.46 17.31 -5.73
N ASN A 143 1.18 18.54 -6.19
CA ASN A 143 0.75 18.80 -7.56
C ASN A 143 1.86 18.48 -8.59
N PHE A 144 1.93 17.21 -9.00
CA PHE A 144 2.88 16.70 -9.98
C PHE A 144 2.26 16.68 -11.38
N CYS A 145 1.98 17.87 -11.93
CA CYS A 145 1.45 18.01 -13.28
C CYS A 145 2.51 17.64 -14.34
N SER A 146 2.12 16.85 -15.35
CA SER A 146 3.04 16.39 -16.42
C SER A 146 3.67 17.54 -17.21
N THR A 147 3.04 18.71 -17.27
CA THR A 147 3.57 19.91 -17.94
C THR A 147 4.80 20.48 -17.23
N ASN A 148 5.00 20.16 -15.95
CA ASN A 148 6.09 20.70 -15.13
C ASN A 148 7.25 19.71 -14.97
N VAL A 149 7.19 18.56 -15.66
CA VAL A 149 8.24 17.54 -15.60
C VAL A 149 9.37 17.91 -16.56
N ILE A 150 10.51 18.34 -16.00
CA ILE A 150 11.70 18.74 -16.78
C ILE A 150 12.43 17.52 -17.35
N ASN A 151 12.66 16.50 -16.53
CA ASN A 151 13.38 15.29 -16.91
C ASN A 151 12.54 14.05 -16.56
N LYS A 152 12.50 13.06 -17.46
CA LYS A 152 11.82 11.79 -17.25
C LYS A 152 12.73 10.63 -17.67
N ILE A 153 12.96 9.70 -16.75
CA ILE A 153 13.68 8.44 -17.02
C ILE A 153 12.76 7.28 -16.68
N ILE A 154 12.68 6.30 -17.57
CA ILE A 154 12.05 5.00 -17.31
C ILE A 154 13.16 3.96 -17.38
N MET A 155 13.32 3.18 -16.32
CA MET A 155 14.37 2.18 -16.21
C MET A 155 13.83 0.86 -15.67
N LYS A 156 14.54 -0.23 -15.96
CA LYS A 156 14.26 -1.55 -15.40
C LYS A 156 14.46 -1.52 -13.89
N SER A 157 13.49 -2.02 -13.14
CA SER A 157 13.47 -2.00 -11.68
C SER A 157 14.65 -2.77 -11.07
N GLU A 158 15.15 -3.82 -11.74
CA GLU A 158 16.30 -4.60 -11.30
C GLU A 158 17.56 -3.74 -11.24
N CYS A 159 17.80 -2.90 -12.24
CA CYS A 159 18.94 -1.97 -12.25
C CYS A 159 18.86 -0.96 -11.10
N LEU A 160 17.64 -0.50 -10.75
CA LEU A 160 17.45 0.46 -9.67
C LEU A 160 17.63 -0.21 -8.30
N LYS A 161 17.18 -1.46 -8.16
CA LYS A 161 17.36 -2.26 -6.95
C LYS A 161 18.85 -2.45 -6.64
N GLU A 162 19.64 -2.83 -7.64
CA GLU A 162 21.11 -2.97 -7.50
C GLU A 162 21.75 -1.62 -7.17
N ALA A 163 21.35 -0.53 -7.83
CA ALA A 163 21.89 0.79 -7.55
C ALA A 163 21.59 1.27 -6.12
N PHE A 164 20.38 1.03 -5.61
CA PHE A 164 19.98 1.41 -4.25
C PHE A 164 20.58 0.53 -3.17
N SER A 165 20.91 -0.74 -3.45
CA SER A 165 21.58 -1.61 -2.46
C SER A 165 23.03 -1.22 -2.18
N GLU A 166 23.68 -0.51 -3.12
CA GLU A 166 25.07 -0.08 -3.02
C GLU A 166 25.24 1.36 -2.49
N LEU A 167 24.15 2.05 -2.15
CA LEU A 167 24.22 3.42 -1.62
C LEU A 167 24.78 3.46 -0.20
N ASP A 168 25.59 4.48 0.08
CA ASP A 168 26.10 4.74 1.43
C ASP A 168 25.02 5.39 2.29
N MET A 169 24.44 4.59 3.20
CA MET A 169 23.39 5.00 4.14
C MET A 169 23.89 5.92 5.27
N SER A 170 25.20 6.19 5.36
CA SER A 170 25.73 7.21 6.28
C SER A 170 25.56 8.64 5.76
N SER A 171 25.20 8.81 4.49
CA SER A 171 24.93 10.12 3.92
C SER A 171 23.50 10.57 4.22
N ASP A 172 23.35 11.82 4.66
CA ASP A 172 22.04 12.45 4.88
C ASP A 172 21.32 12.83 3.56
N ILE A 173 22.04 12.82 2.43
CA ILE A 173 21.55 13.32 1.15
C ILE A 173 21.82 12.30 0.04
N LEU A 174 20.77 11.99 -0.72
CA LEU A 174 20.88 11.34 -2.02
C LEU A 174 20.69 12.37 -3.14
N GLN A 175 21.72 12.59 -3.94
CA GLN A 175 21.68 13.50 -5.09
C GLN A 175 21.36 12.74 -6.38
N PHE A 176 20.34 13.22 -7.10
CA PHE A 176 20.02 12.79 -8.46
C PHE A 176 20.55 13.81 -9.47
N LEU A 177 21.34 13.35 -10.44
CA LEU A 177 21.74 14.13 -11.62
C LEU A 177 21.04 13.55 -12.84
N MET A 178 20.38 14.42 -13.62
CA MET A 178 19.75 14.09 -14.90
C MET A 178 20.19 15.13 -15.94
N SER A 179 20.77 14.69 -17.05
CA SER A 179 21.36 15.57 -18.07
C SER A 179 21.26 14.98 -19.49
N PRO A 180 21.12 15.81 -20.54
CA PRO A 180 21.31 15.35 -21.92
C PRO A 180 22.76 14.90 -22.19
N ASP A 181 23.74 15.40 -21.41
CA ASP A 181 25.16 15.10 -21.53
C ASP A 181 25.60 14.02 -20.54
N SER A 182 26.70 13.32 -20.86
CA SER A 182 27.31 12.35 -19.94
C SER A 182 27.56 12.98 -18.57
N PRO A 183 27.21 12.31 -17.44
CA PRO A 183 26.88 10.89 -17.30
C PRO A 183 25.40 10.52 -17.53
N HIS A 184 24.58 11.43 -18.05
CA HIS A 184 23.13 11.32 -18.29
C HIS A 184 22.26 11.12 -17.04
N PHE A 185 22.54 10.08 -16.25
CA PHE A 185 21.89 9.80 -14.98
C PHE A 185 22.92 9.33 -13.96
N ARG A 186 22.92 9.97 -12.78
CA ARG A 186 23.80 9.57 -11.68
C ARG A 186 23.09 9.73 -10.33
N LEU A 187 23.26 8.73 -9.48
CA LEU A 187 22.96 8.77 -8.06
C LEU A 187 24.26 9.01 -7.28
N SER A 188 24.24 9.95 -6.33
CA SER A 188 25.42 10.23 -5.50
C SER A 188 25.05 10.34 -4.02
N THR A 189 25.87 9.73 -3.17
CA THR A 189 25.85 9.90 -1.71
C THR A 189 27.20 10.45 -1.25
N PHE A 190 27.19 11.18 -0.15
CA PHE A 190 28.35 11.83 0.45
C PHE A 190 28.41 11.44 1.93
N GLY A 191 28.99 10.28 2.20
CA GLY A 191 29.06 9.72 3.55
C GLY A 191 30.40 10.01 4.22
N ASN A 192 30.58 9.43 5.40
CA ASN A 192 31.74 9.72 6.26
C ASN A 192 33.08 9.29 5.65
N ALA A 193 33.06 8.27 4.78
CA ALA A 193 34.26 7.68 4.18
C ALA A 193 34.57 8.16 2.75
N GLY A 194 33.70 8.99 2.15
CA GLY A 194 33.88 9.49 0.79
C GLY A 194 32.56 9.63 0.03
N SER A 195 32.67 9.92 -1.27
CA SER A 195 31.52 10.03 -2.17
C SER A 195 31.36 8.78 -3.04
N THR A 196 30.15 8.25 -3.10
CA THR A 196 29.80 7.14 -4.01
C THR A 196 29.02 7.68 -5.20
N HIS A 197 29.34 7.20 -6.40
CA HIS A 197 28.64 7.58 -7.63
C HIS A 197 28.22 6.33 -8.41
N VAL A 198 26.91 6.20 -8.65
CA VAL A 198 26.36 5.16 -9.52
C VAL A 198 25.81 5.84 -10.77
N SER A 199 26.40 5.55 -11.94
CA SER A 199 25.99 6.12 -13.23
C SER A 199 25.62 5.05 -14.24
N LYS A 200 24.59 5.31 -15.04
CA LYS A 200 24.21 4.45 -16.16
C LYS A 200 24.53 5.15 -17.48
N GLY A 201 25.50 4.62 -18.23
CA GLY A 201 25.68 4.95 -19.65
C GLY A 201 24.50 4.41 -20.47
N ARG A 202 24.20 5.06 -21.61
CA ARG A 202 23.03 4.76 -22.46
C ARG A 202 22.77 3.26 -22.67
#